data_AF-A0A6M6E621-F1
#
_entry.id   AF-A0A6M6E621-F1
#
_cell.length_a   1.000
_cell.length_b   1.000
_cell.length_c   1.000
_cell.angle_alpha   90.00
_cell.angle_beta   90.00
_cell.angle_gamma   90.00
#
_symmetry.space_group_name_H-M   'P 1'
#
loop_
_entity.id
_entity.type
_entity.pdbx_description
1 polymer ?
#
loop_
_entity_poly.entity_id
_entity_poly.type
_entity_poly.pdbx_seq_one_letter_code
_entity_poly.pdbx_strand_id
1 'polypeptide(L)'
;MKEAIWLYTIEKNVKCLECGNRGAIQEYGKYFANGVGELADEVKAYENVRNKPYMSRAMGFGGTIPHKCLNCGNYGLIDYGGLEGYKQAFESIKEPLKVIDGGKQRQHSNVKKE
;
A
#
# COMPACT_ATOMS: atom_id res chain seq x y z
N MET A 1 10.83 -23.21 -4.91
CA MET A 1 9.71 -22.33 -5.28
C MET A 1 10.05 -20.91 -4.86
N LYS A 2 9.76 -19.88 -5.67
CA LYS A 2 9.88 -18.49 -5.17
C LYS A 2 8.83 -18.29 -4.09
N GLU A 3 9.25 -17.81 -2.93
CA GLU A 3 8.37 -17.53 -1.80
C GLU A 3 7.35 -16.43 -2.14
N ALA A 4 6.19 -16.51 -1.51
CA ALA A 4 5.17 -15.47 -1.64
C ALA A 4 5.67 -14.18 -0.98
N ILE A 5 5.43 -13.04 -1.63
CA ILE A 5 5.83 -11.73 -1.10
C ILE A 5 4.61 -10.97 -0.59
N TRP A 6 4.74 -10.26 0.53
CA TRP A 6 3.72 -9.33 0.98
C TRP A 6 3.79 -8.04 0.16
N LEU A 7 2.63 -7.60 -0.33
CA LEU A 7 2.49 -6.29 -0.96
C LEU A 7 1.82 -5.33 0.01
N TYR A 8 2.36 -4.12 0.08
CA TYR A 8 1.89 -3.07 0.95
C TYR A 8 2.26 -1.69 0.37
N THR A 9 1.55 -0.66 0.79
CA THR A 9 1.96 0.74 0.64
C THR A 9 2.45 1.27 1.97
N ILE A 10 3.38 2.24 1.90
CA ILE A 10 3.86 2.96 3.08
C ILE A 10 3.53 4.44 2.89
N GLU A 11 2.76 4.96 3.83
CA GLU A 11 2.48 6.38 3.96
C GLU A 11 3.47 6.98 4.96
N LYS A 12 4.51 7.66 4.48
CA LYS A 12 5.58 8.22 5.33
C LYS A 12 5.18 9.53 6.01
N ASN A 13 4.34 10.33 5.34
CA ASN A 13 3.98 11.68 5.76
C ASN A 13 2.70 11.69 6.59
N VAL A 14 2.63 10.80 7.57
CA VAL A 14 1.48 10.66 8.46
C VAL A 14 1.99 10.51 9.89
N LYS A 15 1.35 11.17 10.83
CA LYS A 15 1.64 11.07 12.26
C LYS A 15 0.58 10.18 12.90
N CYS A 16 1.01 9.18 13.66
CA CYS A 16 0.10 8.40 14.50
C CYS A 16 -0.31 9.24 15.71
N LEU A 17 -1.62 9.36 15.95
CA LEU A 17 -2.15 10.13 17.08
C LEU A 17 -2.03 9.39 18.41
N GLU A 18 -1.80 8.08 18.40
CA GLU A 18 -1.60 7.28 19.62
C GLU A 18 -0.16 7.38 20.13
N CYS A 19 0.85 7.13 19.29
CA CYS A 19 2.25 7.13 19.72
C CYS A 19 3.06 8.36 19.29
N GLY A 20 2.49 9.27 18.48
CA GLY A 20 3.16 10.46 17.96
C GLY A 20 4.20 10.21 16.87
N ASN A 21 4.57 8.95 16.59
CA ASN A 21 5.57 8.60 15.58
C ASN A 21 5.02 8.69 14.15
N ARG A 22 5.94 8.81 13.18
CA ARG A 22 5.61 8.89 11.76
C ARG A 22 5.48 7.53 11.10
N GLY A 23 4.60 7.46 10.12
CA GLY A 23 4.49 6.35 9.18
C GLY A 23 3.34 5.40 9.45
N ALA A 24 2.64 5.02 8.38
CA ALA A 24 1.66 3.95 8.37
C ALA A 24 1.89 2.99 7.20
N ILE A 25 1.46 1.75 7.37
CA ILE A 25 1.48 0.70 6.36
C ILE A 25 0.05 0.26 6.05
N GLN A 26 -0.23 -0.04 4.78
CA GLN A 26 -1.47 -0.63 4.34
C GLN A 26 -1.15 -1.89 3.54
N GLU A 27 -1.51 -3.06 4.09
CA GLU A 27 -1.18 -4.37 3.52
C GLU A 27 -2.26 -4.85 2.55
N TYR A 28 -1.91 -5.18 1.30
CA TYR A 28 -2.86 -5.62 0.29
C TYR A 28 -3.05 -7.14 0.22
N GLY A 29 -2.05 -7.89 0.69
CA GLY A 29 -2.06 -9.35 0.64
C GLY A 29 -0.72 -9.94 0.19
N LYS A 30 -0.75 -11.23 -0.10
CA LYS A 30 0.41 -12.01 -0.55
C LYS A 30 0.33 -12.24 -2.06
N TYR A 31 1.42 -11.93 -2.75
CA TYR A 31 1.60 -12.24 -4.15
C TYR A 31 2.39 -13.54 -4.32
N PHE A 32 1.79 -14.48 -5.05
CA PHE A 32 2.31 -15.79 -5.39
C PHE A 32 2.66 -15.79 -6.88
N ALA A 33 3.92 -15.52 -7.21
CA ALA A 33 4.36 -15.38 -8.60
C ALA A 33 4.16 -16.64 -9.46
N ASN A 34 4.24 -17.83 -8.86
CA ASN A 34 4.10 -19.12 -9.55
C ASN A 34 2.82 -19.87 -9.18
N GLY A 35 1.88 -19.20 -8.50
CA GLY A 35 0.69 -19.84 -7.92
C GLY A 35 0.89 -20.33 -6.49
N VAL A 36 -0.22 -20.79 -5.90
CA VAL A 36 -0.29 -21.08 -4.47
C VAL A 36 0.23 -22.47 -4.08
N GLY A 37 0.51 -23.33 -5.06
CA GLY A 37 1.05 -24.68 -4.83
C GLY A 37 0.17 -25.53 -3.93
N GLU A 38 0.77 -26.09 -2.88
CA GLU A 38 0.14 -26.99 -1.91
C GLU A 38 -1.03 -26.35 -1.14
N LEU A 39 -1.11 -25.02 -1.09
CA LEU A 39 -2.26 -24.34 -0.47
C LEU A 39 -3.59 -24.66 -1.18
N ALA A 40 -3.54 -25.08 -2.44
CA ALA A 40 -4.72 -25.56 -3.17
C ALA A 40 -5.21 -26.94 -2.70
N ASP A 41 -4.36 -27.73 -2.03
CA ASP A 41 -4.75 -29.00 -1.40
C ASP A 41 -5.56 -28.75 -0.13
N GLU A 42 -5.25 -27.67 0.60
CA GLU A 42 -5.98 -27.25 1.80
C GLU A 42 -7.28 -26.48 1.47
N VAL A 43 -7.24 -25.63 0.44
CA VAL A 43 -8.34 -24.74 0.08
C VAL A 43 -8.72 -24.92 -1.39
N LYS A 44 -9.81 -25.65 -1.62
CA LYS A 44 -10.33 -25.97 -2.97
C LYS A 44 -10.58 -24.74 -3.86
N ALA A 45 -10.88 -23.58 -3.26
CA ALA A 45 -11.06 -22.32 -3.99
C ALA A 45 -9.79 -21.87 -4.73
N TYR A 46 -8.62 -22.39 -4.35
CA TYR A 46 -7.35 -22.08 -4.98
C TYR A 46 -6.91 -23.06 -6.07
N GLU A 47 -7.68 -24.11 -6.35
CA GLU A 47 -7.30 -25.10 -7.38
C GLU A 47 -7.04 -24.44 -8.73
N ASN A 48 -7.89 -23.48 -9.09
CA ASN A 48 -7.76 -22.74 -10.33
C ASN A 48 -6.48 -21.89 -10.38
N VAL A 49 -5.90 -21.51 -9.23
CA VAL A 49 -4.70 -20.67 -9.07
C VAL A 49 -3.47 -21.44 -8.58
N ARG A 50 -3.51 -22.78 -8.57
CA ARG A 50 -2.43 -23.65 -8.08
C ARG A 50 -1.07 -23.32 -8.70
N ASN A 51 -1.03 -23.19 -10.03
CA ASN A 51 0.21 -23.04 -10.82
C ASN A 51 0.22 -21.75 -11.66
N LYS A 52 -0.53 -20.71 -11.27
CA LYS A 52 -0.59 -19.43 -12.00
C LYS A 52 -0.49 -18.25 -11.05
N PRO A 53 0.07 -17.10 -11.49
CA PRO A 53 0.20 -15.92 -10.64
C PRO A 53 -1.10 -15.58 -9.91
N TYR A 54 -1.00 -15.40 -8.60
CA TYR A 54 -2.15 -15.11 -7.75
C TYR A 54 -1.82 -14.04 -6.72
N MET A 55 -2.75 -13.11 -6.53
CA MET A 55 -2.69 -12.13 -5.46
C MET A 55 -3.82 -12.43 -4.49
N SER A 56 -3.48 -12.80 -3.26
CA SER A 56 -4.49 -12.87 -2.20
C SER A 56 -4.96 -11.45 -1.87
N ARG A 57 -6.23 -11.34 -1.45
CA ARG A 57 -6.78 -10.07 -0.98
C ARG A 57 -6.71 -10.03 0.53
N ALA A 58 -6.03 -9.05 1.08
CA ALA A 58 -6.24 -8.67 2.47
C ALA A 58 -7.66 -8.13 2.59
N MET A 59 -8.48 -8.81 3.39
CA MET A 59 -9.81 -8.33 3.79
C MET A 59 -9.66 -7.67 5.15
N GLY A 60 -9.94 -6.38 5.24
CA GLY A 60 -10.07 -5.71 6.53
C GLY A 60 -11.53 -5.60 6.97
N PHE A 61 -11.74 -4.94 8.11
CA PHE A 61 -13.06 -4.76 8.72
C PHE A 61 -13.99 -3.98 7.77
N GLY A 62 -15.13 -4.56 7.39
CA GLY A 62 -16.11 -3.91 6.52
C GLY A 62 -15.73 -3.82 5.02
N GLY A 63 -14.71 -4.56 4.58
CA GLY A 63 -14.30 -4.61 3.16
C GLY A 63 -13.28 -3.55 2.76
N THR A 64 -12.77 -2.76 3.70
CA THR A 64 -11.69 -1.79 3.49
C THR A 64 -10.39 -2.30 4.12
N ILE A 65 -9.24 -1.88 3.57
CA ILE A 65 -7.93 -2.27 4.08
C ILE A 65 -7.44 -1.17 5.04
N PRO A 66 -7.27 -1.44 6.35
CA PRO A 66 -6.93 -0.41 7.32
C PRO A 66 -5.47 0.03 7.22
N HIS A 67 -5.20 1.24 7.70
CA HIS A 67 -3.83 1.71 7.88
C HIS A 67 -3.34 1.31 9.27
N LYS A 68 -2.13 0.76 9.36
CA LYS A 68 -1.49 0.36 10.61
C LYS A 68 -0.28 1.25 10.89
N CYS A 69 -0.12 1.73 12.12
CA CYS A 69 1.08 2.47 12.51
C CYS A 69 2.30 1.56 12.45
N LEU A 70 3.37 2.03 11.80
CA LEU A 70 4.64 1.30 11.72
C LEU A 70 5.35 1.11 13.07
N ASN A 71 4.93 1.83 14.11
CA ASN A 71 5.68 1.90 15.38
C ASN A 71 4.93 1.25 16.54
N CYS A 72 3.65 1.58 16.76
CA CYS A 72 2.86 1.04 17.87
C CYS A 72 1.78 0.04 17.45
N GLY A 73 1.55 -0.13 16.14
CA GLY A 73 0.51 -1.02 15.64
C GLY A 73 -0.92 -0.47 15.72
N ASN A 74 -1.12 0.82 16.05
CA ASN A 74 -2.44 1.47 15.99
C ASN A 74 -3.10 1.27 14.62
N TYR A 75 -4.43 1.11 14.59
CA TYR A 75 -5.18 0.96 13.34
C TYR A 75 -6.10 2.16 13.09
N GLY A 76 -6.00 2.71 11.89
CA GLY A 76 -6.95 3.66 11.33
C GLY A 76 -7.87 2.92 10.36
N LEU A 77 -9.07 2.60 10.84
CA LEU A 77 -10.10 1.95 10.03
C LEU A 77 -10.64 2.90 8.97
N ILE A 78 -10.96 2.35 7.81
CA ILE A 78 -11.60 3.08 6.73
C ILE A 78 -13.09 2.67 6.79
N ASP A 79 -13.95 3.57 7.24
CA ASP A 79 -15.40 3.37 7.23
C ASP A 79 -15.96 3.55 5.81
N TYR A 80 -17.28 3.46 5.62
CA TYR A 80 -17.91 3.63 4.29
C TYR A 80 -17.63 5.02 3.69
N GLY A 81 -17.38 6.04 4.52
CA GLY A 81 -16.93 7.38 4.12
C GLY A 81 -15.44 7.51 3.82
N GLY A 82 -14.67 6.43 3.99
CA GLY A 82 -13.28 6.34 3.57
C GLY A 82 -12.25 6.96 4.51
N LEU A 83 -12.65 7.59 5.62
CA LEU A 83 -11.75 8.52 6.33
C LEU A 83 -12.01 8.69 7.84
N GLU A 84 -13.12 8.20 8.40
CA GLU A 84 -13.47 8.52 9.79
C GLU A 84 -12.48 7.91 10.78
N GLY A 85 -12.25 6.60 10.73
CA GLY A 85 -11.28 5.94 11.61
C GLY A 85 -9.83 6.31 11.28
N TYR A 86 -9.51 6.58 10.01
CA TYR A 86 -8.18 7.03 9.63
C TYR A 86 -7.83 8.38 10.28
N LYS A 87 -8.74 9.37 10.23
CA LYS A 87 -8.50 10.70 10.83
C LYS A 87 -8.46 10.66 12.36
N GLN A 88 -9.11 9.67 12.98
CA GLN A 88 -9.02 9.45 14.42
C GLN A 88 -7.67 8.82 14.83
N ALA A 89 -7.05 8.03 13.96
CA ALA A 89 -5.78 7.36 14.24
C ALA A 89 -4.55 8.11 13.72
N PHE A 90 -4.71 8.90 12.65
CA PHE A 90 -3.61 9.51 11.91
C PHE A 90 -3.90 10.93 11.45
N GLU A 91 -2.85 11.74 11.44
CA GLU A 91 -2.84 13.10 10.89
C GLU A 91 -1.88 13.15 9.69
N SER A 92 -2.37 13.61 8.53
CA SER A 92 -1.54 13.82 7.35
C SER A 92 -0.63 15.03 7.54
N ILE A 93 0.67 14.82 7.42
CA ILE A 93 1.67 15.88 7.47
C ILE A 93 1.76 16.48 6.07
N LYS A 94 1.23 17.69 5.91
CA LYS A 94 1.43 18.49 4.70
C LYS A 94 2.76 19.21 4.82
N GLU A 95 3.87 18.53 4.48
CA GLU A 95 5.12 19.26 4.26
C GLU A 95 4.98 20.03 2.93
N PRO A 96 5.22 21.36 2.90
CA PRO A 96 5.27 22.07 1.64
C PRO A 96 6.37 21.45 0.79
N LEU A 97 6.06 21.08 -0.46
CA LEU A 97 7.05 20.68 -1.44
C LEU A 97 8.11 21.78 -1.51
N LYS A 98 9.33 21.50 -1.04
CA LYS A 98 10.45 22.42 -1.25
C LYS A 98 10.76 22.42 -2.74
N VAL A 99 10.34 23.47 -3.43
CA VAL A 99 10.81 23.75 -4.79
C VAL A 99 12.31 23.97 -4.69
N ILE A 100 13.07 23.03 -5.22
CA ILE A 100 14.51 23.18 -5.42
C ILE A 100 14.69 23.98 -6.70
N ASP A 101 14.88 25.30 -6.55
CA ASP A 101 15.28 26.18 -7.66
C ASP A 101 16.70 25.81 -8.10
N GLY A 102 16.80 24.84 -9.00
CA GLY A 102 18.08 24.35 -9.52
C GLY A 102 18.00 23.32 -10.65
N GLY A 103 16.81 22.78 -10.94
CA GLY A 103 16.61 21.90 -12.10
C GLY A 103 16.47 22.71 -13.39
N LYS A 104 17.58 22.99 -14.09
CA LYS A 104 17.54 23.44 -15.49
C LYS A 104 16.72 22.45 -16.31
N GLN A 105 15.47 22.79 -16.62
CA GLN A 105 14.68 22.09 -17.63
C GLN A 105 15.35 22.34 -18.99
N ARG A 106 15.92 21.30 -19.59
CA ARG A 106 16.29 21.34 -21.01
C ARG A 106 14.98 21.36 -21.82
N GLN A 107 14.64 22.51 -22.38
CA GLN A 107 13.60 22.60 -23.39
C GLN A 107 14.08 21.83 -24.63
N HIS A 108 13.38 20.77 -24.99
CA HIS A 108 13.54 20.16 -26.31
C HIS A 108 13.03 21.17 -27.35
N SER A 109 13.94 21.80 -28.09
CA SER A 109 13.58 22.59 -29.27
C SER A 109 13.23 21.65 -30.42
N ASN A 110 12.01 21.76 -30.92
CA ASN A 110 11.58 21.12 -32.17
C ASN A 110 12.38 21.70 -33.34
N VAL A 111 13.27 20.89 -33.92
CA VAL A 111 13.92 21.22 -35.20
C VAL A 111 12.94 20.90 -36.32
N LYS A 112 12.39 21.94 -36.98
CA LYS A 112 11.78 21.81 -38.30
C LYS A 112 12.89 21.51 -39.30
N LYS A 113 12.77 20.39 -40.02
CA LYS A 113 13.62 20.07 -41.18
C LYS A 113 13.12 20.86 -42.39
N GLU A 114 14.03 21.59 -43.03
CA GLU A 114 13.91 22.00 -44.44
C GLU A 114 14.31 20.82 -45.35
#